data_AF-A0A8C2UIX3-F1
#
_entry.id   AF-A0A8C2UIX3-F1
#
_cell.length_a   1.000
_cell.length_b   1.000
_cell.length_c   1.000
_cell.angle_alpha   90.00
_cell.angle_beta   90.00
_cell.angle_gamma   90.00
#
_symmetry.space_group_name_H-M   'P 1'
#
loop_
_entity.id
_entity.type
_entity.pdbx_description
1 polymer ?
#
loop_
_entity_poly.entity_id
_entity_poly.type
_entity_poly.pdbx_seq_one_letter_code
_entity_poly.pdbx_strand_id
1 'polypeptide(L)'
;MAATLQQWGKVSLLARRASLCPWVAGSSSTCCRYPLGGKRYLLTDNITKLKEFQRKKVNVAYNLPGTKEMYFRNLEEKLTQNKLILKDELKILLHLCQSQKDMELAKSVIHRYHAENRNFTLGEYKFGPVFMRLCYEMDLEESAVELIKDQHLQGFFSDPTSFNILMDMLFIKGKYENALEVLIEMKNQDVRLNSDSYVLAFAICYKLNSPESFKICTTLREDALTKGDILSRRACCFAVALALNQNEVDKAATIFSQIMNQENITWANLNIMIHIQSNMLEPLINILQGAVEENLSRFVRRHEFSEEVLAKVREKVKDVPTLAARFDEIYEKLHIHGQVTSCTLDALLCRTPRDKKSHTPLLNRRRVSQRTLQPLSQSLLAE
;
A
#
# COMPACT_ATOMS: atom_id res chain seq x y z
N MET A 1 4.94 -7.95 36.41
CA MET A 1 4.70 -6.70 35.66
C MET A 1 4.03 -7.04 34.34
N ALA A 2 2.73 -7.36 34.42
CA ALA A 2 1.88 -7.66 33.28
C ALA A 2 0.64 -6.78 33.44
N ALA A 3 0.54 -5.71 32.65
CA ALA A 3 -0.65 -4.89 32.60
C ALA A 3 -0.76 -4.21 31.23
N THR A 4 -1.98 -4.27 30.68
CA THR A 4 -2.52 -3.53 29.52
C THR A 4 -2.32 -4.08 28.11
N LEU A 5 -2.92 -5.25 27.80
CA LEU A 5 -3.17 -5.68 26.41
C LEU A 5 -4.60 -6.18 26.13
N GLN A 6 -5.54 -6.06 27.09
CA GLN A 6 -6.85 -6.72 27.00
C GLN A 6 -8.00 -5.85 26.47
N GLN A 7 -7.76 -4.62 25.99
CA GLN A 7 -8.85 -3.66 25.75
C GLN A 7 -9.20 -3.40 24.27
N TRP A 8 -8.84 -4.30 23.35
CA TRP A 8 -9.13 -4.14 21.92
C TRP A 8 -10.39 -4.93 21.47
N GLY A 9 -11.06 -5.65 22.39
CA GLY A 9 -12.06 -6.67 22.07
C GLY A 9 -13.55 -6.31 22.23
N LYS A 10 -13.99 -5.05 22.03
CA LYS A 10 -15.43 -4.73 21.89
C LYS A 10 -15.63 -3.55 20.94
N VAL A 11 -15.88 -3.84 19.66
CA VAL A 11 -16.29 -2.85 18.64
C VAL A 11 -17.77 -3.04 18.36
N SER A 12 -18.57 -2.01 18.59
CA SER A 12 -19.98 -1.95 18.19
C SER A 12 -20.09 -1.23 16.84
N LEU A 13 -20.54 -1.95 15.82
CA LEU A 13 -20.67 -1.47 14.45
C LEU A 13 -22.02 -0.76 14.27
N LEU A 14 -22.01 0.54 14.01
CA LEU A 14 -23.18 1.28 13.51
C LEU A 14 -22.82 1.94 12.17
N ALA A 15 -23.37 1.39 11.09
CA ALA A 15 -23.26 1.92 9.74
C ALA A 15 -24.03 3.25 9.61
N ARG A 16 -23.38 4.30 9.09
CA ARG A 16 -24.06 5.51 8.61
C ARG A 16 -23.78 5.73 7.12
N ARG A 17 -24.87 5.82 6.36
CA ARG A 17 -24.93 6.01 4.90
C ARG A 17 -24.27 7.32 4.45
N ALA A 18 -23.42 7.24 3.43
CA ALA A 18 -22.89 8.39 2.70
C ALA A 18 -23.97 9.00 1.78
N SER A 19 -24.09 10.33 1.77
CA SER A 19 -24.96 11.07 0.86
C SER A 19 -24.24 11.38 -0.45
N LEU A 20 -24.96 11.18 -1.56
CA LEU A 20 -24.56 11.50 -2.93
C LEU A 20 -25.05 12.91 -3.29
N CYS A 21 -24.24 13.70 -3.99
CA CYS A 21 -24.69 14.85 -4.79
C CYS A 21 -23.68 15.16 -5.93
N PRO A 22 -24.11 15.83 -7.01
CA PRO A 22 -23.82 15.43 -8.40
C PRO A 22 -22.83 16.33 -9.16
N TRP A 23 -22.44 15.81 -10.34
CA TRP A 23 -21.45 16.29 -11.30
C TRP A 23 -21.70 17.71 -11.88
N VAL A 24 -20.59 18.40 -12.19
CA VAL A 24 -20.51 19.40 -13.27
C VAL A 24 -19.20 19.20 -14.04
N ALA A 25 -19.31 19.14 -15.37
CA ALA A 25 -18.23 18.92 -16.33
C ALA A 25 -17.59 20.24 -16.79
N GLY A 26 -16.26 20.25 -16.99
CA GLY A 26 -15.55 21.39 -17.56
C GLY A 26 -14.10 21.10 -17.95
N SER A 27 -13.84 21.23 -19.25
CA SER A 27 -12.60 21.47 -20.02
C SER A 27 -11.23 21.02 -19.47
N SER A 28 -10.59 20.13 -20.24
CA SER A 28 -9.34 19.43 -19.96
C SER A 28 -8.07 20.27 -20.16
N SER A 29 -7.20 20.31 -19.14
CA SER A 29 -5.76 20.55 -19.27
C SER A 29 -4.98 19.23 -19.15
N THR A 30 -3.95 19.08 -19.98
CA THR A 30 -3.36 17.79 -20.40
C THR A 30 -2.36 17.16 -19.43
N CYS A 31 -2.39 17.48 -18.13
CA CYS A 31 -1.33 17.04 -17.20
C CYS A 31 -1.63 15.75 -16.41
N CYS A 32 -2.88 15.26 -16.38
CA CYS A 32 -3.23 14.05 -15.65
C CYS A 32 -4.27 13.19 -16.39
N ARG A 33 -3.90 12.61 -17.54
CA ARG A 33 -4.59 11.39 -18.00
C ARG A 33 -4.13 10.21 -17.14
N TYR A 34 -4.73 10.06 -15.97
CA TYR A 34 -4.82 8.77 -15.29
C TYR A 34 -6.28 8.36 -15.35
N PRO A 35 -6.62 7.16 -15.85
CA PRO A 35 -8.01 6.77 -15.97
C PRO A 35 -8.68 6.86 -14.60
N LEU A 36 -9.77 7.62 -14.52
CA LEU A 36 -10.74 7.58 -13.44
C LEU A 36 -11.17 6.11 -13.29
N GLY A 37 -10.62 5.43 -12.28
CA GLY A 37 -10.75 3.98 -12.07
C GLY A 37 -9.44 3.18 -11.97
N GLY A 38 -8.26 3.80 -12.11
CA GLY A 38 -6.97 3.12 -12.07
C GLY A 38 -6.55 2.64 -10.66
N LYS A 39 -6.36 1.33 -10.52
CA LYS A 39 -5.91 0.58 -9.33
C LYS A 39 -4.91 1.36 -8.46
N ARG A 40 -5.34 1.78 -7.27
CA ARG A 40 -4.59 2.59 -6.31
C ARG A 40 -3.74 1.71 -5.39
N TYR A 41 -2.52 1.36 -5.79
CA TYR A 41 -1.66 0.54 -4.93
C TYR A 41 -0.97 1.40 -3.87
N LEU A 42 -1.08 1.04 -2.59
CA LEU A 42 -0.22 1.64 -1.57
C LEU A 42 1.18 1.04 -1.68
N LEU A 43 1.29 -0.23 -2.01
CA LEU A 43 2.57 -0.89 -2.24
C LEU A 43 2.98 -0.87 -3.72
N THR A 44 4.29 -0.96 -3.99
CA THR A 44 4.76 -1.12 -5.38
C THR A 44 4.76 -2.60 -5.79
N ASP A 45 4.76 -2.87 -7.09
CA ASP A 45 4.85 -4.24 -7.63
C ASP A 45 6.13 -4.97 -7.18
N ASN A 46 7.18 -4.23 -6.84
CA ASN A 46 8.41 -4.81 -6.26
C ASN A 46 8.20 -5.36 -4.83
N ILE A 47 7.27 -4.78 -4.08
CA ILE A 47 6.96 -5.21 -2.70
C ILE A 47 5.97 -6.36 -2.75
N THR A 48 4.89 -6.21 -3.53
CA THR A 48 3.87 -7.27 -3.67
C THR A 48 4.37 -8.45 -4.50
N LYS A 49 5.35 -8.25 -5.40
CA LYS A 49 5.98 -9.27 -6.27
C LYS A 49 4.97 -10.05 -7.12
N LEU A 50 3.87 -9.42 -7.53
CA LEU A 50 2.81 -10.06 -8.30
C LEU A 50 3.32 -10.53 -9.67
N LYS A 51 4.10 -9.69 -10.39
CA LYS A 51 4.68 -10.11 -11.69
C LYS A 51 5.67 -11.26 -11.56
N GLU A 52 6.50 -11.27 -10.52
CA GLU A 52 7.44 -12.37 -10.27
C GLU A 52 6.69 -13.68 -10.00
N PHE A 53 5.62 -13.60 -9.20
CA PHE A 53 4.74 -14.73 -8.93
C PHE A 53 4.11 -15.29 -10.23
N GLN A 54 3.55 -14.44 -11.10
CA GLN A 54 3.00 -14.87 -12.39
C GLN A 54 4.02 -15.59 -13.27
N ARG A 55 5.23 -15.02 -13.40
CA ARG A 55 6.32 -15.67 -14.16
C ARG A 55 6.68 -17.03 -13.60
N LYS A 56 6.66 -17.16 -12.27
CA LYS A 56 6.95 -18.43 -11.60
C LYS A 56 5.84 -19.47 -11.82
N LYS A 57 4.56 -19.06 -11.86
CA LYS A 57 3.44 -19.95 -12.24
C LYS A 57 3.67 -20.56 -13.63
N VAL A 58 3.98 -19.72 -14.62
CA VAL A 58 4.28 -20.18 -16.00
C VAL A 58 5.46 -21.15 -16.02
N ASN A 59 6.54 -20.82 -15.31
CA ASN A 59 7.72 -21.69 -15.27
C ASN A 59 7.44 -23.04 -14.58
N VAL A 60 6.64 -23.06 -13.50
CA VAL A 60 6.25 -24.30 -12.83
C VAL A 60 5.35 -25.15 -13.73
N ALA A 61 4.37 -24.53 -14.41
CA ALA A 61 3.49 -25.23 -15.34
C ALA A 61 4.26 -25.85 -16.52
N TYR A 62 5.25 -25.14 -17.07
CA TYR A 62 6.08 -25.64 -18.18
C TYR A 62 6.98 -26.83 -17.79
N ASN A 63 7.52 -26.81 -16.57
CA ASN A 63 8.46 -27.85 -16.10
C ASN A 63 7.76 -28.96 -15.30
N LEU A 64 6.42 -29.01 -15.27
CA LEU A 64 5.68 -30.01 -14.51
C LEU A 64 5.85 -31.39 -15.16
N PRO A 65 6.35 -32.42 -14.43
CA PRO A 65 6.31 -33.78 -14.94
C PRO A 65 4.87 -34.29 -14.94
N GLY A 66 4.26 -34.38 -16.12
CA GLY A 66 2.88 -34.84 -16.33
C GLY A 66 1.85 -33.71 -16.37
N THR A 67 0.58 -34.05 -16.21
CA THR A 67 -0.51 -33.06 -16.27
C THR A 67 -0.84 -32.50 -14.89
N LYS A 68 -1.40 -31.29 -14.86
CA LYS A 68 -1.89 -30.64 -13.64
C LYS A 68 -2.91 -31.53 -12.91
N GLU A 69 -3.82 -32.14 -13.65
CA GLU A 69 -4.90 -32.96 -13.12
C GLU A 69 -4.36 -34.21 -12.43
N MET A 70 -3.34 -34.86 -13.01
CA MET A 70 -2.67 -36.00 -12.40
C MET A 70 -1.94 -35.59 -11.11
N TYR A 71 -1.26 -34.44 -11.14
CA TYR A 71 -0.57 -33.92 -9.97
C TYR A 71 -1.52 -33.65 -8.79
N PHE A 72 -2.67 -33.04 -9.08
CA PHE A 72 -3.68 -32.70 -8.08
C PHE A 72 -4.34 -33.94 -7.50
N ARG A 73 -4.67 -34.93 -8.35
CA ARG A 73 -5.21 -36.22 -7.91
C ARG A 73 -4.26 -36.95 -6.96
N ASN A 74 -2.95 -36.96 -7.27
CA ASN A 74 -1.95 -37.58 -6.39
C ASN A 74 -1.91 -36.89 -5.01
N LEU A 75 -2.03 -35.56 -4.97
CA LEU A 75 -2.12 -34.82 -3.70
C LEU A 75 -3.41 -35.13 -2.93
N GLU A 76 -4.55 -35.21 -3.61
CA GLU A 76 -5.81 -35.65 -3.00
C GLU A 76 -5.69 -37.07 -2.42
N GLU A 77 -5.11 -38.01 -3.18
CA GLU A 77 -4.84 -39.38 -2.70
C GLU A 77 -3.92 -39.37 -1.47
N LYS A 78 -2.85 -38.55 -1.46
CA LYS A 78 -1.98 -38.41 -0.29
C LYS A 78 -2.73 -37.89 0.94
N LEU A 79 -3.63 -36.92 0.78
CA LEU A 79 -4.46 -36.42 1.87
C LEU A 79 -5.35 -37.56 2.42
N THR A 80 -6.01 -38.32 1.55
CA THR A 80 -6.89 -39.44 1.98
C THR A 80 -6.12 -40.57 2.66
N GLN A 81 -4.90 -40.85 2.19
CA GLN A 81 -4.03 -41.90 2.72
C GLN A 81 -3.17 -41.42 3.89
N ASN A 82 -3.34 -40.17 4.34
CA ASN A 82 -2.59 -39.57 5.45
C ASN A 82 -1.06 -39.62 5.23
N LYS A 83 -0.63 -39.52 3.96
CA LYS A 83 0.79 -39.50 3.56
C LYS A 83 1.38 -38.10 3.74
N LEU A 84 2.67 -38.05 4.05
CA LEU A 84 3.40 -36.80 4.26
C LEU A 84 3.41 -35.93 2.99
N ILE A 85 3.11 -34.64 3.18
CA ILE A 85 3.13 -33.64 2.11
C ILE A 85 4.50 -32.96 2.10
N LEU A 86 5.20 -33.04 0.98
CA LEU A 86 6.52 -32.43 0.85
C LEU A 86 6.42 -30.92 0.58
N LYS A 87 7.44 -30.19 1.01
CA LYS A 87 7.57 -28.74 0.81
C LYS A 87 7.48 -28.33 -0.66
N ASP A 88 8.23 -29.00 -1.54
CA ASP A 88 8.18 -28.68 -2.97
C ASP A 88 6.83 -29.05 -3.58
N GLU A 89 6.08 -29.98 -2.97
CA GLU A 89 4.75 -30.32 -3.45
C GLU A 89 3.74 -29.21 -3.19
N LEU A 90 3.67 -28.72 -1.96
CA LEU A 90 2.86 -27.55 -1.63
C LEU A 90 3.27 -26.33 -2.46
N LYS A 91 4.58 -26.15 -2.68
CA LYS A 91 5.09 -25.05 -3.50
C LYS A 91 4.60 -25.16 -4.95
N ILE A 92 4.69 -26.33 -5.58
CA ILE A 92 4.21 -26.55 -6.95
C ILE A 92 2.69 -26.34 -7.01
N LEU A 93 1.94 -26.94 -6.08
CA LEU A 93 0.49 -26.78 -5.97
C LEU A 93 0.07 -25.31 -6.03
N LEU A 94 0.61 -24.47 -5.15
CA LEU A 94 0.25 -23.04 -5.09
C LEU A 94 0.54 -22.27 -6.40
N HIS A 95 1.53 -22.69 -7.18
CA HIS A 95 1.84 -22.05 -8.46
C HIS A 95 1.00 -22.61 -9.63
N LEU A 96 0.37 -23.78 -9.46
CA LEU A 96 -0.51 -24.39 -10.46
C LEU A 96 -2.00 -24.04 -10.27
N CYS A 97 -2.39 -23.55 -9.09
CA CYS A 97 -3.77 -23.16 -8.80
C CYS A 97 -4.26 -22.05 -9.76
N GLN A 98 -5.43 -22.29 -10.36
CA GLN A 98 -6.09 -21.39 -11.32
C GLN A 98 -7.62 -21.35 -11.14
N SER A 99 -8.21 -22.27 -10.37
CA SER A 99 -9.66 -22.38 -10.17
C SER A 99 -10.05 -22.37 -8.68
N GLN A 100 -11.32 -22.08 -8.37
CA GLN A 100 -11.80 -22.17 -6.98
C GLN A 100 -11.66 -23.58 -6.41
N LYS A 101 -11.85 -24.62 -7.22
CA LYS A 101 -11.62 -26.02 -6.80
C LYS A 101 -10.16 -26.23 -6.37
N ASP A 102 -9.23 -25.69 -7.14
CA ASP A 102 -7.79 -25.75 -6.83
C ASP A 102 -7.48 -25.06 -5.50
N MET A 103 -8.20 -23.98 -5.20
CA MET A 103 -8.05 -23.24 -3.96
C MET A 103 -8.46 -24.04 -2.73
N GLU A 104 -9.59 -24.75 -2.80
CA GLU A 104 -10.05 -25.60 -1.69
C GLU A 104 -9.06 -26.74 -1.40
N LEU A 105 -8.51 -27.35 -2.46
CA LEU A 105 -7.41 -28.30 -2.30
C LEU A 105 -6.18 -27.65 -1.66
N ALA A 106 -5.78 -26.46 -2.13
CA ALA A 106 -4.64 -25.73 -1.57
C ALA A 106 -4.83 -25.44 -0.07
N LYS A 107 -6.02 -25.02 0.37
CA LYS A 107 -6.33 -24.83 1.80
C LYS A 107 -6.14 -26.12 2.58
N SER A 108 -6.72 -27.23 2.10
CA SER A 108 -6.60 -28.54 2.77
C SER A 108 -5.15 -29.01 2.88
N VAL A 109 -4.37 -28.84 1.81
CA VAL A 109 -2.94 -29.19 1.81
C VAL A 109 -2.14 -28.26 2.73
N ILE A 110 -2.47 -26.97 2.81
CA ILE A 110 -1.83 -26.02 3.74
C ILE A 110 -2.08 -26.44 5.20
N HIS A 111 -3.33 -26.74 5.58
CA HIS A 111 -3.64 -27.23 6.92
C HIS A 111 -2.86 -28.48 7.25
N ARG A 112 -2.83 -29.43 6.32
CA ARG A 112 -2.12 -30.69 6.50
C ARG A 112 -0.62 -30.47 6.65
N TYR A 113 -0.01 -29.74 5.73
CA TYR A 113 1.41 -29.44 5.75
C TYR A 113 1.81 -28.70 7.03
N HIS A 114 1.04 -27.71 7.45
CA HIS A 114 1.35 -26.96 8.67
C HIS A 114 1.21 -27.84 9.92
N ALA A 115 0.17 -28.68 10.02
CA ALA A 115 0.01 -29.62 11.11
C ALA A 115 1.18 -30.62 11.22
N GLU A 116 1.71 -31.08 10.09
CA GLU A 116 2.87 -31.97 10.02
C GLU A 116 4.19 -31.28 10.42
N ASN A 117 4.30 -29.96 10.22
CA ASN A 117 5.55 -29.21 10.36
C ASN A 117 5.56 -28.17 11.50
N ARG A 118 4.64 -28.25 12.47
CA ARG A 118 4.48 -27.24 13.55
C ARG A 118 5.75 -26.93 14.35
N ASN A 119 6.71 -27.86 14.40
CA ASN A 119 7.92 -27.75 15.22
C ASN A 119 9.16 -27.25 14.46
N PHE A 120 9.04 -26.94 13.16
CA PHE A 120 10.18 -26.55 12.32
C PHE A 120 10.22 -25.02 12.14
N THR A 121 11.22 -24.36 12.74
CA THR A 121 11.18 -22.89 12.92
C THR A 121 12.29 -22.10 12.21
N LEU A 122 13.31 -22.74 11.60
CA LEU A 122 14.42 -22.02 10.98
C LEU A 122 14.58 -22.28 9.47
N GLY A 123 14.60 -21.20 8.68
CA GLY A 123 14.98 -21.23 7.25
C GLY A 123 13.94 -21.78 6.28
N GLU A 124 12.71 -22.03 6.74
CA GLU A 124 11.66 -22.59 5.91
C GLU A 124 11.13 -21.61 4.85
N TYR A 125 10.65 -22.18 3.75
CA TYR A 125 10.07 -21.41 2.64
C TYR A 125 8.79 -20.73 3.12
N LYS A 126 8.70 -19.41 2.90
CA LYS A 126 7.56 -18.61 3.33
C LYS A 126 6.37 -18.82 2.38
N PHE A 127 5.48 -19.74 2.73
CA PHE A 127 4.27 -20.03 1.96
C PHE A 127 3.21 -18.93 2.08
N GLY A 128 3.10 -18.28 3.23
CA GLY A 128 2.12 -17.21 3.48
C GLY A 128 2.05 -16.15 2.38
N PRO A 129 3.17 -15.50 2.00
CA PRO A 129 3.17 -14.52 0.92
C PRO A 129 2.82 -15.11 -0.45
N VAL A 130 3.08 -16.39 -0.70
CA VAL A 130 2.73 -17.04 -1.98
C VAL A 130 1.23 -17.25 -2.05
N PHE A 131 0.64 -17.77 -0.97
CA PHE A 131 -0.81 -17.95 -0.86
C PHE A 131 -1.55 -16.61 -0.97
N MET A 132 -1.08 -15.57 -0.29
CA MET A 132 -1.70 -14.24 -0.37
C MET A 132 -1.65 -13.63 -1.78
N ARG A 133 -0.57 -13.86 -2.55
CA ARG A 133 -0.52 -13.46 -3.97
C ARG A 133 -1.49 -14.25 -4.84
N LEU A 134 -1.69 -15.52 -4.53
CA LEU A 134 -2.67 -16.35 -5.23
C LEU A 134 -4.09 -15.85 -4.96
N CYS A 135 -4.44 -15.56 -3.70
CA CYS A 135 -5.71 -14.92 -3.36
C CYS A 135 -5.87 -13.55 -4.03
N TYR A 136 -4.80 -12.76 -4.10
CA TYR A 136 -4.79 -11.47 -4.81
C TYR A 136 -5.12 -11.63 -6.29
N GLU A 137 -4.49 -12.59 -6.98
CA GLU A 137 -4.72 -12.85 -8.41
C GLU A 137 -6.15 -13.32 -8.69
N MET A 138 -6.69 -14.17 -7.80
CA MET A 138 -7.99 -14.82 -7.97
C MET A 138 -9.16 -14.02 -7.39
N ASP A 139 -8.89 -12.84 -6.82
CA ASP A 139 -9.91 -11.99 -6.19
C ASP A 139 -10.63 -12.68 -5.00
N LEU A 140 -9.86 -13.40 -4.18
CA LEU A 140 -10.35 -14.21 -3.05
C LEU A 140 -9.99 -13.61 -1.69
N GLU A 141 -10.33 -12.35 -1.46
CA GLU A 141 -10.03 -11.65 -0.21
C GLU A 141 -10.73 -12.25 1.01
N GLU A 142 -11.95 -12.75 0.86
CA GLU A 142 -12.69 -13.33 1.99
C GLU A 142 -12.03 -14.61 2.49
N SER A 143 -11.64 -15.50 1.56
CA SER A 143 -10.85 -16.69 1.89
C SER A 143 -9.48 -16.35 2.48
N ALA A 144 -8.86 -15.25 2.06
CA ALA A 144 -7.59 -14.81 2.63
C ALA A 144 -7.75 -14.29 4.07
N VAL A 145 -8.83 -13.54 4.36
CA VAL A 145 -9.17 -13.06 5.70
C VAL A 145 -9.55 -14.21 6.63
N GLU A 146 -10.30 -15.19 6.14
CA GLU A 146 -10.63 -16.41 6.89
C GLU A 146 -9.35 -17.16 7.27
N LEU A 147 -8.50 -17.46 6.29
CA LEU A 147 -7.33 -18.32 6.52
C LEU A 147 -6.27 -17.64 7.40
N ILE A 148 -6.09 -16.32 7.30
CA ILE A 148 -5.10 -15.61 8.12
C ILE A 148 -5.48 -15.57 9.60
N LYS A 149 -6.78 -15.62 9.91
CA LYS A 149 -7.33 -15.64 11.27
C LYS A 149 -7.51 -17.06 11.82
N ASP A 150 -7.21 -18.08 11.02
CA ASP A 150 -7.39 -19.47 11.43
C ASP A 150 -6.36 -19.87 12.49
N GLN A 151 -6.87 -20.19 13.69
CA GLN A 151 -6.07 -20.61 14.84
C GLN A 151 -5.27 -21.90 14.58
N HIS A 152 -5.73 -22.77 13.69
CA HIS A 152 -5.02 -23.99 13.32
C HIS A 152 -3.78 -23.72 12.46
N LEU A 153 -3.67 -22.52 11.89
CA LEU A 153 -2.55 -22.04 11.06
C LEU A 153 -1.70 -20.98 11.78
N GLN A 154 -1.81 -20.89 13.11
CA GLN A 154 -0.97 -19.98 13.90
C GLN A 154 0.53 -20.17 13.58
N GLY A 155 1.20 -19.09 13.20
CA GLY A 155 2.62 -19.11 12.82
C GLY A 155 2.91 -19.46 11.36
N PHE A 156 1.93 -20.00 10.60
CA PHE A 156 2.07 -20.24 9.16
C PHE A 156 2.32 -18.93 8.39
N PHE A 157 1.60 -17.87 8.76
CA PHE A 157 1.72 -16.53 8.17
C PHE A 157 2.76 -15.65 8.87
N SER A 158 3.81 -16.21 9.46
CA SER A 158 4.85 -15.47 10.21
C SER A 158 5.60 -14.36 9.45
N ASP A 159 5.48 -14.28 8.13
CA ASP A 159 6.10 -13.23 7.32
C ASP A 159 5.15 -12.02 7.19
N PRO A 160 5.56 -10.79 7.60
CA PRO A 160 4.73 -9.59 7.52
C PRO A 160 4.26 -9.28 6.09
N THR A 161 4.98 -9.76 5.06
CA THR A 161 4.58 -9.61 3.66
C THR A 161 3.22 -10.24 3.39
N SER A 162 2.83 -11.32 4.09
CA SER A 162 1.52 -11.97 3.93
C SER A 162 0.39 -11.00 4.30
N PHE A 163 0.50 -10.40 5.50
CA PHE A 163 -0.44 -9.41 6.00
C PHE A 163 -0.45 -8.15 5.14
N ASN A 164 0.73 -7.67 4.72
CA ASN A 164 0.86 -6.48 3.88
C ASN A 164 0.16 -6.64 2.52
N ILE A 165 0.28 -7.81 1.86
CA ILE A 165 -0.42 -8.08 0.60
C ILE A 165 -1.94 -8.09 0.81
N LEU A 166 -2.42 -8.71 1.89
CA LEU A 166 -3.86 -8.78 2.19
C LEU A 166 -4.43 -7.39 2.54
N MET A 167 -3.72 -6.62 3.37
CA MET A 167 -4.09 -5.25 3.71
C MET A 167 -4.13 -4.34 2.47
N ASP A 168 -3.12 -4.42 1.58
CA ASP A 168 -3.10 -3.64 0.32
C ASP A 168 -4.27 -4.03 -0.59
N MET A 169 -4.56 -5.32 -0.73
CA MET A 169 -5.72 -5.82 -1.49
C MET A 169 -7.04 -5.27 -0.95
N LEU A 170 -7.27 -5.38 0.36
CA LEU A 170 -8.49 -4.89 1.01
C LEU A 170 -8.60 -3.36 0.91
N PHE A 171 -7.48 -2.65 1.05
CA PHE A 171 -7.42 -1.20 0.91
C PHE A 171 -7.81 -0.75 -0.51
N ILE A 172 -7.30 -1.42 -1.55
CA ILE A 172 -7.65 -1.15 -2.95
C ILE A 172 -9.15 -1.34 -3.19
N LYS A 173 -9.75 -2.35 -2.54
CA LYS A 173 -11.18 -2.65 -2.62
C LYS A 173 -12.06 -1.77 -1.74
N GLY A 174 -11.47 -0.86 -0.95
CA GLY A 174 -12.21 0.01 -0.02
C GLY A 174 -12.76 -0.72 1.21
N LYS A 175 -12.32 -1.96 1.47
CA LYS A 175 -12.72 -2.76 2.65
C LYS A 175 -11.84 -2.41 3.85
N TYR A 176 -11.92 -1.16 4.32
CA TYR A 176 -10.98 -0.62 5.32
C TYR A 176 -11.13 -1.25 6.70
N GLU A 177 -12.35 -1.61 7.08
CA GLU A 177 -12.66 -2.30 8.34
C GLU A 177 -12.01 -3.69 8.37
N ASN A 178 -12.21 -4.49 7.32
CA ASN A 178 -11.54 -5.79 7.18
C ASN A 178 -10.01 -5.63 7.17
N ALA A 179 -9.49 -4.59 6.52
CA ALA A 179 -8.05 -4.33 6.51
C ALA A 179 -7.51 -4.00 7.92
N LEU A 180 -8.28 -3.25 8.72
CA LEU A 180 -7.95 -2.98 10.12
C LEU A 180 -7.98 -4.26 10.96
N GLU A 181 -8.94 -5.15 10.75
CA GLU A 181 -8.98 -6.45 11.42
C GLU A 181 -7.74 -7.30 11.10
N VAL A 182 -7.28 -7.30 9.85
CA VAL A 182 -6.03 -7.99 9.45
C VAL A 182 -4.81 -7.37 10.14
N LEU A 183 -4.76 -6.05 10.32
CA LEU A 183 -3.70 -5.38 11.08
C LEU A 183 -3.71 -5.79 12.57
N ILE A 184 -4.91 -5.88 13.17
CA ILE A 184 -5.06 -6.34 14.56
C ILE A 184 -4.59 -7.79 14.67
N GLU A 185 -4.97 -8.64 13.72
CA GLU A 185 -4.54 -10.04 13.69
C GLU A 185 -3.03 -10.17 13.54
N MET A 186 -2.39 -9.35 12.70
CA MET A 186 -0.93 -9.28 12.59
C MET A 186 -0.26 -9.05 13.95
N LYS A 187 -0.84 -8.16 14.78
CA LYS A 187 -0.35 -7.92 16.15
C LYS A 187 -0.65 -9.08 17.09
N ASN A 188 -1.84 -9.67 17.02
CA ASN A 188 -2.23 -10.81 17.86
C ASN A 188 -1.34 -12.03 17.63
N GLN A 189 -0.82 -12.20 16.41
CA GLN A 189 0.14 -13.25 16.05
C GLN A 189 1.60 -12.86 16.31
N ASP A 190 1.85 -11.74 16.99
CA ASP A 190 3.18 -11.20 17.29
C ASP A 190 4.07 -10.99 16.04
N VAL A 191 3.46 -10.76 14.88
CA VAL A 191 4.19 -10.52 13.64
C VAL A 191 4.68 -9.07 13.63
N ARG A 192 6.01 -8.90 13.62
CA ARG A 192 6.65 -7.58 13.65
C ARG A 192 6.26 -6.74 12.43
N LEU A 193 5.72 -5.54 12.68
CA LEU A 193 5.45 -4.55 11.64
C LEU A 193 6.77 -4.08 11.01
N ASN A 194 6.75 -3.95 9.68
CA ASN A 194 7.85 -3.34 8.94
C ASN A 194 7.42 -1.98 8.37
N SER A 195 8.33 -1.31 7.65
CA SER A 195 8.07 0.01 7.09
C SER A 195 6.80 0.07 6.22
N ASP A 196 6.54 -0.98 5.43
CA ASP A 196 5.35 -1.08 4.58
C ASP A 196 4.08 -1.32 5.40
N SER A 197 4.18 -2.12 6.47
CA SER A 197 3.07 -2.36 7.41
C SER A 197 2.60 -1.05 8.04
N TYR A 198 3.52 -0.18 8.44
CA TYR A 198 3.16 1.14 8.99
C TYR A 198 2.50 2.07 7.97
N VAL A 199 2.93 2.04 6.71
CA VAL A 199 2.26 2.81 5.64
C VAL A 199 0.82 2.34 5.47
N LEU A 200 0.61 1.02 5.39
CA LEU A 200 -0.73 0.44 5.26
C LEU A 200 -1.60 0.74 6.48
N ALA A 201 -1.08 0.52 7.68
CA ALA A 201 -1.79 0.79 8.94
C ALA A 201 -2.28 2.23 9.02
N PHE A 202 -1.40 3.20 8.79
CA PHE A 202 -1.77 4.62 8.88
C PHE A 202 -2.67 5.05 7.73
N ALA A 203 -2.52 4.48 6.54
CA ALA A 203 -3.44 4.73 5.43
C ALA A 203 -4.85 4.18 5.72
N ILE A 204 -4.96 2.98 6.30
CA ILE A 204 -6.24 2.38 6.72
C ILE A 204 -6.90 3.27 7.77
N CYS A 205 -6.16 3.68 8.81
CA CYS A 205 -6.69 4.57 9.83
C CYS A 205 -7.14 5.92 9.24
N TYR A 206 -6.35 6.48 8.32
CA TYR A 206 -6.70 7.71 7.60
C TYR A 206 -8.01 7.58 6.82
N LYS A 207 -8.26 6.44 6.18
CA LYS A 207 -9.48 6.18 5.42
C LYS A 207 -10.71 5.94 6.28
N LEU A 208 -10.54 5.28 7.42
CA LEU A 208 -11.62 5.10 8.40
C LEU A 208 -12.01 6.43 9.06
N ASN A 209 -11.01 7.27 9.36
CA ASN A 209 -11.18 8.62 9.91
C ASN A 209 -12.11 8.69 11.15
N SER A 210 -12.09 7.67 12.00
CA SER A 210 -12.82 7.64 13.26
C SER A 210 -11.89 7.96 14.45
N PRO A 211 -12.41 8.42 15.59
CA PRO A 211 -11.62 8.63 16.81
C PRO A 211 -10.86 7.37 17.25
N GLU A 212 -11.46 6.19 17.05
CA GLU A 212 -10.85 4.90 17.34
C GLU A 212 -9.65 4.63 16.41
N SER A 213 -9.82 4.85 15.11
CA SER A 213 -8.75 4.70 14.13
C SER A 213 -7.59 5.66 14.38
N PHE A 214 -7.88 6.87 14.86
CA PHE A 214 -6.88 7.84 15.27
C PHE A 214 -6.11 7.36 16.50
N LYS A 215 -6.79 6.87 17.54
CA LYS A 215 -6.15 6.26 18.72
C LYS A 215 -5.25 5.08 18.34
N ILE A 216 -5.69 4.23 17.41
CA ILE A 216 -4.86 3.13 16.90
C ILE A 216 -3.62 3.69 16.19
N CYS A 217 -3.77 4.71 15.34
CA CYS A 217 -2.66 5.34 14.65
C CYS A 217 -1.63 5.96 15.62
N THR A 218 -2.08 6.68 16.66
CA THR A 218 -1.18 7.32 17.63
C THR A 218 -0.44 6.29 18.47
N THR A 219 -1.14 5.27 18.99
CA THR A 219 -0.52 4.19 19.77
C THR A 219 0.50 3.40 18.95
N LEU A 220 0.19 3.05 17.70
CA LEU A 220 1.15 2.38 16.81
C LEU A 220 2.39 3.24 16.52
N ARG A 221 2.22 4.56 16.42
CA ARG A 221 3.33 5.49 16.22
C ARG A 221 4.22 5.58 17.45
N GLU A 222 3.64 5.71 18.62
CA GLU A 222 4.35 5.75 19.91
C GLU A 222 5.10 4.44 20.17
N ASP A 223 4.46 3.30 19.89
CA ASP A 223 5.09 1.98 19.94
C ASP A 223 6.31 1.90 19.00
N ALA A 224 6.16 2.38 17.76
CA ALA A 224 7.24 2.39 16.77
C ALA A 224 8.43 3.24 17.23
N LEU A 225 8.17 4.43 17.76
CA LEU A 225 9.20 5.34 18.27
C LEU A 225 9.92 4.73 19.49
N THR A 226 9.18 4.08 20.39
CA THR A 226 9.74 3.42 21.58
C THR A 226 10.63 2.23 21.20
N LYS A 227 10.25 1.47 20.17
CA LYS A 227 11.02 0.32 19.66
C LYS A 227 12.18 0.71 18.73
N GLY A 228 12.26 1.98 18.35
CA GLY A 228 13.23 2.47 17.36
C GLY A 228 12.94 2.00 15.93
N ASP A 229 11.69 1.68 15.60
CA ASP A 229 11.28 1.30 14.26
C ASP A 229 11.28 2.52 13.32
N ILE A 230 11.72 2.32 12.07
CA ILE A 230 11.83 3.40 11.08
C ILE A 230 10.48 3.62 10.39
N LEU A 231 9.82 4.73 10.74
CA LEU A 231 8.62 5.19 10.05
C LEU A 231 9.00 5.88 8.73
N SER A 232 8.42 5.41 7.63
CA SER A 232 8.61 6.07 6.34
C SER A 232 7.93 7.44 6.36
N ARG A 233 8.46 8.38 5.57
CA ARG A 233 7.83 9.70 5.35
C ARG A 233 6.34 9.58 5.00
N ARG A 234 6.00 8.59 4.17
CA ARG A 234 4.63 8.40 3.70
C ARG A 234 3.69 7.98 4.84
N ALA A 235 4.16 7.10 5.73
CA ALA A 235 3.43 6.77 6.94
C ALA A 235 3.17 8.05 7.76
N CYS A 236 4.22 8.86 8.00
CA CYS A 236 4.05 10.14 8.72
C CYS A 236 3.07 11.09 8.03
N CYS A 237 3.08 11.19 6.70
CA CYS A 237 2.09 12.00 5.96
C CYS A 237 0.64 11.55 6.19
N PHE A 238 0.37 10.24 6.24
CA PHE A 238 -0.97 9.73 6.59
C PHE A 238 -1.35 10.07 8.04
N ALA A 239 -0.41 9.93 8.98
CA ALA A 239 -0.65 10.27 10.39
C ALA A 239 -0.95 11.77 10.57
N VAL A 240 -0.23 12.65 9.87
CA VAL A 240 -0.52 14.10 9.85
C VAL A 240 -1.91 14.35 9.27
N ALA A 241 -2.22 13.78 8.10
CA ALA A 241 -3.52 13.98 7.46
C ALA A 241 -4.69 13.51 8.33
N LEU A 242 -4.52 12.38 9.03
CA LEU A 242 -5.52 11.90 9.97
C LEU A 242 -5.66 12.81 11.19
N ALA A 243 -4.55 13.29 11.78
CA ALA A 243 -4.61 14.24 12.89
C ALA A 243 -5.33 15.55 12.49
N LEU A 244 -5.07 16.06 11.28
CA LEU A 244 -5.78 17.23 10.74
C LEU A 244 -7.28 16.96 10.58
N ASN A 245 -7.68 15.79 10.09
CA ASN A 245 -9.10 15.43 9.97
C ASN A 245 -9.81 15.31 11.33
N GLN A 246 -9.06 15.01 12.40
CA GLN A 246 -9.58 14.94 13.79
C GLN A 246 -9.47 16.29 14.53
N ASN A 247 -9.07 17.37 13.85
CA ASN A 247 -8.81 18.69 14.43
C ASN A 247 -7.72 18.72 15.52
N GLU A 248 -6.79 17.77 15.49
CA GLU A 248 -5.67 17.65 16.44
C GLU A 248 -4.41 18.33 15.85
N VAL A 249 -4.50 19.66 15.69
CA VAL A 249 -3.53 20.48 14.95
C VAL A 249 -2.14 20.44 15.58
N ASP A 250 -2.04 20.48 16.91
CA ASP A 250 -0.76 20.44 17.63
C ASP A 250 -0.01 19.11 17.40
N LYS A 251 -0.76 17.99 17.43
CA LYS A 251 -0.21 16.67 17.10
C LYS A 251 0.20 16.60 15.64
N ALA A 252 -0.62 17.13 14.73
CA ALA A 252 -0.29 17.20 13.31
C ALA A 252 1.02 17.97 13.07
N ALA A 253 1.18 19.15 13.66
CA ALA A 253 2.39 19.97 13.58
C ALA A 253 3.62 19.27 14.18
N THR A 254 3.46 18.59 15.32
CA THR A 254 4.53 17.81 15.97
C THR A 254 4.99 16.64 15.10
N ILE A 255 4.07 15.91 14.46
CA ILE A 255 4.42 14.83 13.53
C ILE A 255 5.08 15.43 12.28
N PHE A 256 4.57 16.56 11.79
CA PHE A 256 5.00 17.18 10.55
C PHE A 256 6.43 17.74 10.63
N SER A 257 6.82 18.33 11.76
CA SER A 257 8.17 18.86 11.98
C SER A 257 9.26 17.78 11.94
N GLN A 258 8.90 16.52 12.21
CA GLN A 258 9.81 15.37 12.12
C GLN A 258 10.07 14.92 10.67
N ILE A 259 9.34 15.46 9.68
CA ILE A 259 9.49 15.10 8.27
C ILE A 259 10.56 15.98 7.61
N MET A 260 11.78 15.46 7.45
CA MET A 260 12.95 16.22 6.99
C MET A 260 12.98 16.67 5.51
N ASN A 261 11.92 16.49 4.73
CA ASN A 261 11.95 16.80 3.29
C ASN A 261 10.79 17.72 2.90
N GLN A 262 11.11 18.89 2.36
CA GLN A 262 10.15 19.96 2.04
C GLN A 262 9.68 19.93 0.57
N GLU A 263 10.42 19.29 -0.33
CA GLU A 263 10.23 19.36 -1.79
C GLU A 263 9.12 18.48 -2.38
N ASN A 264 8.30 17.80 -1.56
CA ASN A 264 7.22 16.96 -2.09
C ASN A 264 5.89 17.73 -2.12
N ILE A 265 5.16 17.53 -3.21
CA ILE A 265 3.77 17.99 -3.39
C ILE A 265 2.92 17.65 -2.17
N THR A 266 2.96 16.40 -1.69
CA THR A 266 2.19 15.99 -0.51
C THR A 266 2.58 16.77 0.75
N TRP A 267 3.87 17.07 0.93
CA TRP A 267 4.35 17.82 2.09
C TRP A 267 3.91 19.29 2.02
N ALA A 268 4.06 19.93 0.86
CA ALA A 268 3.66 21.33 0.67
C ALA A 268 2.14 21.53 0.91
N ASN A 269 1.32 20.60 0.41
CA ASN A 269 -0.12 20.62 0.63
C ASN A 269 -0.50 20.36 2.10
N LEU A 270 0.16 19.43 2.78
CA LEU A 270 -0.05 19.21 4.22
C LEU A 270 0.40 20.41 5.06
N ASN A 271 1.49 21.09 4.67
CA ASN A 271 1.96 22.29 5.33
C ASN A 271 0.90 23.40 5.30
N ILE A 272 0.32 23.63 4.13
CA ILE A 272 -0.77 24.61 3.96
C ILE A 272 -1.97 24.22 4.82
N MET A 273 -2.37 22.95 4.80
CA MET A 273 -3.50 22.48 5.61
C MET A 273 -3.29 22.69 7.12
N ILE A 274 -2.07 22.49 7.62
CA ILE A 274 -1.73 22.81 9.03
C ILE A 274 -1.94 24.30 9.29
N HIS A 275 -1.40 25.19 8.44
CA HIS A 275 -1.52 26.63 8.63
C HIS A 275 -2.97 27.14 8.53
N ILE A 276 -3.77 26.55 7.62
CA ILE A 276 -5.23 26.80 7.51
C ILE A 276 -5.92 26.50 8.84
N GLN A 277 -5.64 25.33 9.44
CA GLN A 277 -6.30 24.92 10.68
C GLN A 277 -5.77 25.65 11.92
N SER A 278 -4.49 26.07 11.93
CA SER A 278 -3.91 26.92 12.97
C SER A 278 -4.32 28.40 12.88
N ASN A 279 -5.10 28.80 11.87
CA ASN A 279 -5.47 30.19 11.58
C ASN A 279 -4.25 31.14 11.39
N MET A 280 -3.13 30.60 10.91
CA MET A 280 -1.89 31.35 10.66
C MET A 280 -1.85 31.82 9.20
N LEU A 281 -2.67 32.82 8.86
CA LEU A 281 -2.90 33.24 7.46
C LEU A 281 -1.72 34.01 6.85
N GLU A 282 -1.09 34.94 7.58
CA GLU A 282 0.08 35.68 7.08
C GLU A 282 1.27 34.77 6.72
N PRO A 283 1.71 33.84 7.59
CA PRO A 283 2.76 32.89 7.22
C PRO A 283 2.37 32.01 6.03
N LEU A 284 1.09 31.61 5.94
CA LEU A 284 0.58 30.84 4.81
C LEU A 284 0.74 31.60 3.50
N ILE A 285 0.32 32.86 3.45
CA ILE A 285 0.47 33.70 2.26
C ILE A 285 1.94 33.89 1.91
N ASN A 286 2.81 34.08 2.90
CA ASN A 286 4.26 34.20 2.66
C ASN A 286 4.87 32.89 2.12
N ILE A 287 4.41 31.72 2.58
CA ILE A 287 4.84 30.41 2.05
C ILE A 287 4.44 30.28 0.57
N LEU A 288 3.19 30.64 0.22
CA LEU A 288 2.74 30.58 -1.17
C LEU A 288 3.47 31.61 -2.06
N GLN A 289 3.72 32.80 -1.54
CA GLN A 289 4.47 33.84 -2.22
C GLN A 289 5.92 33.40 -2.48
N GLY A 290 6.60 32.83 -1.48
CA GLY A 290 7.94 32.25 -1.65
C GLY A 290 7.97 31.16 -2.70
N ALA A 291 6.96 30.30 -2.77
CA ALA A 291 6.86 29.25 -3.78
C ALA A 291 6.67 29.77 -5.23
N VAL A 292 6.21 31.02 -5.39
CA VAL A 292 6.09 31.71 -6.69
C VAL A 292 7.35 32.50 -7.02
N GLU A 293 7.98 33.12 -6.01
CA GLU A 293 9.14 34.00 -6.14
C GLU A 293 10.47 33.26 -6.24
N GLU A 294 10.56 32.03 -5.72
CA GLU A 294 11.71 31.16 -5.92
C GLU A 294 11.87 30.88 -7.43
N ASN A 295 12.78 31.64 -8.06
CA ASN A 295 13.27 31.46 -9.42
C ASN A 295 14.07 30.14 -9.53
N LEU A 296 13.37 29.03 -9.33
CA LEU A 296 13.90 27.70 -9.53
C LEU A 296 14.26 27.55 -11.01
N SER A 297 15.52 27.23 -11.28
CA SER A 297 15.99 26.89 -12.63
C SER A 297 15.05 25.85 -13.27
N ARG A 298 15.00 25.78 -14.61
CA ARG A 298 14.11 24.86 -15.37
C ARG A 298 14.23 23.38 -14.97
N PHE A 299 15.25 23.02 -14.19
CA PHE A 299 15.59 21.68 -13.75
C PHE A 299 15.22 21.38 -12.29
N VAL A 300 14.85 22.37 -11.47
CA VAL A 300 14.39 22.13 -10.09
C VAL A 300 12.86 21.98 -10.09
N ARG A 301 12.37 20.94 -9.40
CA ARG A 301 10.93 20.71 -9.25
C ARG A 301 10.32 21.86 -8.45
N ARG A 302 9.36 22.56 -9.07
CA ARG A 302 8.55 23.57 -8.40
C ARG A 302 7.60 22.89 -7.40
N HIS A 303 7.27 23.59 -6.31
CA HIS A 303 6.18 23.17 -5.44
C HIS A 303 4.87 23.20 -6.24
N GLU A 304 4.17 22.07 -6.22
CA GLU A 304 2.83 21.95 -6.81
C GLU A 304 1.78 21.91 -5.68
N PHE A 305 0.66 22.58 -5.89
CA PHE A 305 -0.44 22.70 -4.95
C PHE A 305 -1.71 22.08 -5.53
N SER A 306 -2.52 21.48 -4.67
CA SER A 306 -3.83 20.93 -5.02
C SER A 306 -4.84 22.05 -5.10
N GLU A 307 -5.65 22.06 -6.16
CA GLU A 307 -6.76 23.01 -6.30
C GLU A 307 -7.73 22.93 -5.11
N GLU A 308 -7.96 21.73 -4.57
CA GLU A 308 -8.78 21.54 -3.37
C GLU A 308 -8.22 22.28 -2.15
N VAL A 309 -6.90 22.27 -1.99
CA VAL A 309 -6.23 22.93 -0.86
C VAL A 309 -6.24 24.45 -1.05
N LEU A 310 -5.98 24.94 -2.27
CA LEU A 310 -6.05 26.36 -2.59
C LEU A 310 -7.46 26.92 -2.43
N ALA A 311 -8.50 26.16 -2.79
CA ALA A 311 -9.89 26.55 -2.55
C ALA A 311 -10.19 26.74 -1.05
N LYS A 312 -9.64 25.89 -0.17
CA LYS A 312 -9.75 26.06 1.30
C LYS A 312 -9.00 27.29 1.80
N VAL A 313 -7.85 27.62 1.21
CA VAL A 313 -7.16 28.88 1.51
C VAL A 313 -8.05 30.07 1.16
N ARG A 314 -8.60 30.08 -0.07
CA ARG A 314 -9.49 31.13 -0.57
C ARG A 314 -10.69 31.36 0.36
N GLU A 315 -11.30 30.28 0.83
CA GLU A 315 -12.41 30.35 1.80
C GLU A 315 -11.98 31.04 3.10
N LYS A 316 -10.82 30.66 3.66
CA LYS A 316 -10.32 31.22 4.93
C LYS A 316 -9.88 32.67 4.86
N VAL A 317 -9.35 33.13 3.73
CA VAL A 317 -8.89 34.53 3.59
C VAL A 317 -9.99 35.49 3.14
N LYS A 318 -11.18 34.97 2.79
CA LYS A 318 -12.29 35.76 2.25
C LYS A 318 -12.71 36.93 3.14
N ASP A 319 -12.64 36.74 4.46
CA ASP A 319 -13.04 37.76 5.45
C ASP A 319 -11.95 38.81 5.72
N VAL A 320 -10.75 38.65 5.14
CA VAL A 320 -9.63 39.58 5.28
C VAL A 320 -9.24 40.14 3.91
N PRO A 321 -9.79 41.29 3.49
CA PRO A 321 -9.65 41.81 2.11
C PRO A 321 -8.21 41.99 1.64
N THR A 322 -7.30 42.37 2.55
CA THR A 322 -5.87 42.55 2.25
C THR A 322 -5.18 41.24 1.90
N LEU A 323 -5.46 40.17 2.64
CA LEU A 323 -4.92 38.83 2.37
C LEU A 323 -5.61 38.18 1.17
N ALA A 324 -6.91 38.41 0.98
CA ALA A 324 -7.65 37.93 -0.18
C ALA A 324 -7.06 38.47 -1.49
N ALA A 325 -6.82 39.79 -1.57
CA ALA A 325 -6.20 40.39 -2.76
C ALA A 325 -4.80 39.83 -3.04
N ARG A 326 -3.96 39.70 -1.99
CA ARG A 326 -2.62 39.07 -2.12
C ARG A 326 -2.72 37.62 -2.59
N PHE A 327 -3.66 36.85 -2.05
CA PHE A 327 -3.86 35.47 -2.45
C PHE A 327 -4.29 35.36 -3.90
N ASP A 328 -5.21 36.21 -4.37
CA ASP A 328 -5.67 36.19 -5.76
C ASP A 328 -4.53 36.46 -6.75
N GLU A 329 -3.66 37.44 -6.47
CA GLU A 329 -2.46 37.68 -7.27
C GLU A 329 -1.51 36.47 -7.31
N ILE A 330 -1.31 35.81 -6.16
CA ILE A 330 -0.46 34.61 -6.05
C ILE A 330 -1.10 33.43 -6.80
N TYR A 331 -2.42 33.25 -6.67
CA TYR A 331 -3.18 32.17 -7.29
C TYR A 331 -3.12 32.22 -8.82
N GLU A 332 -3.23 33.41 -9.41
CA GLU A 332 -3.06 33.61 -10.86
C GLU A 332 -1.62 33.27 -11.30
N LYS A 333 -0.61 33.70 -10.53
CA LYS A 333 0.79 33.36 -10.84
C LYS A 333 1.06 31.85 -10.76
N LEU A 334 0.51 31.16 -9.76
CA LEU A 334 0.61 29.70 -9.64
C LEU A 334 0.01 28.99 -10.86
N HIS A 335 -1.11 29.49 -11.39
CA HIS A 335 -1.74 28.98 -12.61
C HIS A 335 -0.87 29.20 -13.85
N ILE A 336 -0.37 30.42 -14.04
CA ILE A 336 0.53 30.78 -15.14
C ILE A 336 1.79 29.89 -15.13
N HIS A 337 2.32 29.60 -13.94
CA HIS A 337 3.51 28.77 -13.76
C HIS A 337 3.26 27.26 -13.85
N GLY A 338 1.99 26.82 -13.98
CA GLY A 338 1.63 25.41 -14.00
C GLY A 338 1.87 24.67 -12.68
N GLN A 339 1.84 25.40 -11.55
CA GLN A 339 2.07 24.86 -10.20
C GLN A 339 0.80 24.34 -9.52
N VAL A 340 -0.32 24.30 -10.25
CA VAL A 340 -1.62 23.86 -9.73
C VAL A 340 -1.98 22.50 -10.31
N THR A 341 -2.39 21.59 -9.43
CA THR A 341 -2.75 20.22 -9.77
C THR A 341 -4.21 19.95 -9.47
N SER A 342 -4.87 19.22 -10.37
CA SER A 342 -6.23 18.74 -10.17
C SER A 342 -6.32 17.54 -9.21
N CYS A 343 -5.18 17.05 -8.69
CA CYS A 343 -5.17 15.94 -7.75
C CYS A 343 -5.64 16.42 -6.37
N THR A 344 -6.60 15.71 -5.76
CA THR A 344 -6.99 15.94 -4.35
C THR A 344 -5.86 15.58 -3.40
N LEU A 345 -5.88 16.12 -2.18
CA LEU A 345 -4.90 15.75 -1.15
C LEU A 345 -4.94 14.24 -0.86
N ASP A 346 -6.13 13.66 -0.84
CA ASP A 346 -6.36 12.23 -0.71
C ASP A 346 -5.64 11.42 -1.81
N ALA A 347 -5.78 11.85 -3.06
CA ALA A 347 -5.15 11.20 -4.20
C ALA A 347 -3.61 11.33 -4.15
N LEU A 348 -3.10 12.46 -3.68
CA LEU A 348 -1.66 12.68 -3.50
C LEU A 348 -1.07 11.76 -2.41
N LEU A 349 -1.78 11.54 -1.31
CA LEU A 349 -1.38 10.61 -0.23
C LEU A 349 -1.43 9.14 -0.68
N CYS A 350 -2.51 8.77 -1.37
CA CYS A 350 -2.75 7.40 -1.82
C CYS A 350 -2.00 7.02 -3.10
N ARG A 351 -1.19 7.92 -3.67
CA ARG A 351 -0.42 7.66 -4.90
C ARG A 351 0.65 6.58 -4.69
N THR A 352 0.67 5.59 -5.58
CA THR A 352 1.75 4.58 -5.60
C THR A 352 3.10 5.25 -5.86
N PRO A 353 4.15 4.95 -5.06
CA PRO A 353 5.49 5.45 -5.32
C PRO A 353 5.96 5.01 -6.70
N ARG A 354 6.65 5.90 -7.44
CA ARG A 354 7.31 5.49 -8.68
C ARG A 354 8.46 4.55 -8.33
N ASP A 355 8.43 3.33 -8.86
CA ASP A 355 9.56 2.42 -8.78
C ASP A 355 10.77 3.06 -9.50
N LYS A 356 11.78 3.49 -8.75
CA LYS A 356 13.03 4.05 -9.29
C LYS A 356 13.74 3.09 -10.26
N LYS A 357 13.40 1.79 -10.24
CA LYS A 357 13.96 0.74 -11.10
C LYS A 357 13.26 0.58 -12.45
N SER A 358 12.19 1.31 -12.74
CA SER A 358 11.47 1.20 -14.03
C SER A 358 12.15 1.92 -15.20
N HIS A 359 13.24 2.67 -14.95
CA HIS A 359 14.09 3.26 -15.98
C HIS A 359 15.47 2.63 -15.98
N THR A 360 15.53 1.36 -16.37
CA THR A 360 16.70 0.83 -17.08
C THR A 360 16.11 -0.05 -18.18
N PRO A 361 16.15 0.35 -19.47
CA PRO A 361 15.96 -0.62 -20.52
C PRO A 361 17.01 -1.69 -20.25
N LEU A 362 16.58 -2.94 -20.14
CA LEU A 362 17.43 -4.11 -19.94
C LEU A 362 18.43 -4.23 -21.10
N LEU A 363 19.51 -3.48 -21.06
CA LEU A 363 20.75 -3.75 -21.78
C LEU A 363 21.57 -4.72 -20.92
N ASN A 364 20.99 -5.88 -20.60
CA ASN A 364 21.73 -6.99 -20.03
C ASN A 364 21.51 -8.23 -20.90
N ARG A 365 22.46 -8.39 -21.83
CA ARG A 365 22.88 -9.62 -22.55
C ARG A 365 21.73 -10.53 -23.03
N ARG A 366 21.28 -10.26 -24.27
CA ARG A 366 20.58 -11.24 -25.11
C ARG A 366 21.50 -12.46 -25.32
N ARG A 367 21.24 -13.56 -24.60
CA ARG A 367 22.01 -14.81 -24.73
C ARG A 367 21.38 -15.84 -25.68
N VAL A 368 20.21 -15.55 -26.25
CA VAL A 368 19.45 -16.50 -27.10
C VAL A 368 18.87 -15.77 -28.30
N SER A 369 19.05 -16.33 -29.49
CA SER A 369 18.47 -15.84 -30.75
C SER A 369 16.97 -16.15 -30.81
N GLN A 370 16.13 -15.17 -31.14
CA GLN A 370 14.68 -15.38 -31.31
C GLN A 370 14.31 -16.11 -32.61
N ARG A 371 15.21 -16.16 -33.61
CA ARG A 371 14.96 -16.89 -34.85
C ARG A 371 15.25 -18.39 -34.74
N THR A 372 16.20 -18.77 -33.88
CA THR A 372 16.71 -20.14 -33.82
C THR A 372 16.55 -20.78 -32.43
N LEU A 373 16.12 -20.03 -31.41
CA LEU A 373 15.94 -20.47 -30.02
C LEU A 373 17.17 -21.19 -29.42
N GLN A 374 18.38 -20.89 -29.92
CA GLN A 374 19.63 -21.47 -29.43
C GLN A 374 20.51 -20.45 -28.68
N PRO A 375 21.36 -20.90 -27.72
CA PRO A 375 22.33 -20.06 -27.02
C PRO A 375 23.44 -19.60 -27.97
N LEU A 376 23.81 -18.32 -27.94
CA LEU A 376 24.82 -17.73 -28.83
C LEU A 376 26.27 -18.18 -28.57
N SER A 377 26.51 -19.12 -27.65
CA SER A 377 27.86 -19.56 -27.25
C SER A 377 28.42 -20.75 -28.06
N GLN A 378 27.74 -21.21 -29.11
CA GLN A 378 28.17 -22.38 -29.90
C GLN A 378 28.55 -22.09 -31.37
N SER A 379 28.70 -20.83 -31.78
CA SER A 379 28.97 -20.49 -33.19
C SER A 379 30.37 -19.94 -33.49
N LEU A 380 31.35 -20.13 -32.61
CA LEU A 380 32.74 -19.66 -32.83
C LEU A 380 33.79 -20.78 -32.75
N LEU A 381 33.47 -21.96 -33.28
CA LEU A 381 34.48 -22.97 -33.64
C LEU A 381 34.08 -23.60 -34.98
N ALA A 382 34.21 -22.81 -36.03
CA ALA A 382 34.26 -23.27 -37.41
C ALA A 382 35.06 -22.24 -38.21
N GLU A 383 36.38 -22.36 -38.14
CA GLU A 383 37.32 -22.12 -39.23
C GLU A 383 38.48 -23.11 -39.08
#